data_AF-A0A562GFS0-F1
#
_entry.id   AF-A0A562GFS0-F1
#
_cell.length_a   1.000
_cell.length_b   1.000
_cell.length_c   1.000
_cell.angle_alpha   90.00
_cell.angle_beta   90.00
_cell.angle_gamma   90.00
#
_symmetry.space_group_name_H-M   'P 1'
#
loop_
_entity.id
_entity.type
_entity.pdbx_description
1 polymer ?
#
loop_
_entity_poly.entity_id
_entity_poly.type
_entity_poly.pdbx_seq_one_letter_code
_entity_poly.pdbx_strand_id
1 'polypeptide(L)'
;MICMILSSGLLGIDSTICLAKENTDKLYPEELWIELDVTTEQRKQIDAIIKTAAISVLKNHEKIKNTNINMLDMLKHESLVNDRRINANEKISQLLTVEQQSIFDSQLRKQEESKELITMYLLSLDLTEKQQPVVLYSLIESQKQVWSIISDEKLSWEARRTKIKQVNAIDKLYRLLTETQKVKLKSWSDLLSRFKREEL
;
A
#
# COMPACT_ATOMS: atom_id res chain seq x y z
N MET A 1 14.90 -2.70 14.53
CA MET A 1 16.20 -2.23 15.03
C MET A 1 17.33 -3.10 14.48
N ILE A 2 17.61 -3.01 13.17
CA ILE A 2 18.92 -3.30 12.54
C ILE A 2 19.01 -2.32 11.35
N CYS A 3 19.28 -1.06 11.68
CA CYS A 3 19.64 0.00 10.73
C CYS A 3 20.87 0.75 11.28
N MET A 4 21.85 0.03 11.80
CA MET A 4 23.08 0.66 12.26
C MET A 4 24.31 0.09 11.57
N ILE A 5 24.94 1.01 10.83
CA ILE A 5 26.37 1.14 10.61
C ILE A 5 26.96 0.14 9.62
N LEU A 6 27.00 0.56 8.35
CA LEU A 6 28.19 0.38 7.51
C LEU A 6 28.39 1.65 6.67
N SER A 7 28.96 2.67 7.31
CA SER A 7 29.59 3.80 6.64
C SER A 7 31.09 3.54 6.56
N SER A 8 31.57 3.04 5.42
CA SER A 8 32.98 3.14 5.03
C SER A 8 33.14 3.03 3.51
N GLY A 9 32.94 4.16 2.83
CA GLY A 9 33.96 4.76 1.95
C GLY A 9 34.56 4.01 0.75
N LEU A 10 34.10 2.84 0.28
CA LEU A 10 34.81 2.18 -0.83
C LEU A 10 34.01 1.41 -1.88
N LEU A 11 32.69 1.33 -1.78
CA LEU A 11 31.85 0.76 -2.84
C LEU A 11 30.58 1.58 -2.91
N GLY A 12 30.30 2.19 -4.07
CA GLY A 12 29.10 2.97 -4.38
C GLY A 12 27.82 2.12 -4.39
N ILE A 13 27.52 1.49 -3.27
CA ILE A 13 26.22 0.89 -2.98
C ILE A 13 25.60 1.81 -1.94
N ASP A 14 24.92 2.81 -2.50
CA ASP A 14 24.37 3.92 -1.77
C ASP A 14 23.31 3.46 -0.75
N SER A 15 23.10 4.31 0.24
CA SER A 15 22.08 4.32 1.29
C SER A 15 20.60 4.18 0.82
N THR A 16 20.37 3.70 -0.39
CA THR A 16 19.13 3.77 -1.17
C THR A 16 18.05 2.76 -0.78
N ILE A 17 18.34 1.78 0.10
CA ILE A 17 17.40 0.69 0.42
C ILE A 17 16.52 0.97 1.66
N CYS A 18 16.80 2.00 2.47
CA CYS A 18 16.00 2.29 3.67
C CYS A 18 14.78 3.20 3.44
N LEU A 19 14.78 4.05 2.41
CA LEU A 19 13.67 4.99 2.15
C LEU A 19 12.34 4.30 1.86
N ALA A 20 12.39 3.06 1.35
CA ALA A 20 11.23 2.34 0.86
C ALA A 20 10.55 1.43 1.91
N LYS A 21 11.00 1.41 3.17
CA LYS A 21 10.38 0.60 4.25
C LYS A 21 9.54 1.39 5.23
N GLU A 22 9.82 2.69 5.43
CA GLU A 22 9.22 3.45 6.54
C GLU A 22 7.83 4.03 6.23
N ASN A 23 7.35 3.94 4.98
CA ASN A 23 6.07 4.53 4.55
C ASN A 23 5.25 3.69 3.54
N THR A 24 5.67 2.47 3.18
CA THR A 24 4.94 1.62 2.20
C THR A 24 3.82 0.80 2.82
N ASP A 25 3.88 0.55 4.12
CA ASP A 25 2.80 -0.03 4.94
C ASP A 25 1.49 0.78 4.80
N LYS A 26 1.61 2.10 4.68
CA LYS A 26 0.45 3.01 4.54
C LYS A 26 -0.23 2.99 3.17
N LEU A 27 0.37 2.41 2.14
CA LEU A 27 -0.20 2.38 0.79
C LEU A 27 -1.44 1.49 0.67
N TYR A 28 -1.63 0.56 1.60
CA TYR A 28 -2.59 -0.53 1.44
C TYR A 28 -3.53 -0.62 2.65
N PRO A 29 -4.69 0.05 2.60
CA PRO A 29 -5.68 0.03 3.70
C PRO A 29 -6.16 -1.33 4.10
N GLU A 30 -6.06 -2.30 3.20
CA GLU A 30 -6.40 -3.68 3.44
C GLU A 30 -5.60 -4.27 4.63
N GLU A 31 -4.37 -3.83 4.89
CA GLU A 31 -3.56 -4.31 6.02
C GLU A 31 -4.28 -4.15 7.38
N LEU A 32 -5.05 -3.06 7.55
CA LEU A 32 -5.77 -2.80 8.80
C LEU A 32 -6.76 -3.92 9.16
N TRP A 33 -7.36 -4.58 8.17
CA TRP A 33 -8.34 -5.64 8.41
C TRP A 33 -7.74 -6.83 9.16
N ILE A 34 -6.46 -7.10 8.91
CA ILE A 34 -5.71 -8.18 9.55
C ILE A 34 -4.87 -7.70 10.74
N GLU A 35 -4.95 -6.42 11.12
CA GLU A 35 -4.36 -5.86 12.34
C GLU A 35 -5.34 -5.79 13.52
N LEU A 36 -6.64 -5.92 13.23
CA LEU A 36 -7.70 -5.93 14.23
C LEU A 36 -7.46 -7.00 15.31
N ASP A 37 -7.56 -6.59 16.58
CA ASP A 37 -7.57 -7.53 17.70
C ASP A 37 -8.99 -8.03 17.93
N VAL A 38 -9.30 -9.21 17.37
CA VAL A 38 -10.65 -9.78 17.31
C VAL A 38 -10.65 -11.26 17.69
N THR A 39 -11.82 -11.73 18.11
CA THR A 39 -12.03 -13.15 18.43
C THR A 39 -11.85 -14.04 17.19
N THR A 40 -11.61 -15.34 17.42
CA THR A 40 -11.49 -16.34 16.35
C THR A 40 -12.74 -16.39 15.46
N GLU A 41 -13.93 -16.15 16.02
CA GLU A 41 -15.16 -16.21 15.24
C GLU A 41 -15.35 -14.95 14.37
N GLN A 42 -15.11 -13.76 14.94
CA GLN A 42 -15.06 -12.52 14.15
C GLN A 42 -14.02 -12.61 13.03
N ARG A 43 -12.83 -13.18 13.32
CA ARG A 43 -11.77 -13.40 12.33
C ARG A 43 -12.23 -14.20 11.12
N LYS A 44 -12.98 -15.29 11.31
CA LYS A 44 -13.53 -16.08 10.20
C LYS A 44 -14.51 -15.29 9.35
N GLN A 45 -15.36 -14.49 9.99
CA GLN A 45 -16.34 -13.65 9.30
C GLN A 45 -15.65 -12.54 8.50
N ILE A 46 -14.61 -11.93 9.06
CA ILE A 46 -13.76 -10.95 8.38
C ILE A 46 -13.05 -11.59 7.18
N ASP A 47 -12.43 -12.77 7.35
CA ASP A 47 -11.78 -13.49 6.24
C ASP A 47 -12.76 -13.75 5.06
N ALA A 48 -14.01 -14.12 5.35
CA ALA A 48 -15.05 -14.29 4.32
C ALA A 48 -15.41 -12.99 3.60
N ILE A 49 -15.47 -11.85 4.31
CA ILE A 49 -15.67 -10.52 3.74
C ILE A 49 -14.50 -10.17 2.80
N ILE A 50 -13.27 -10.33 3.28
CA ILE A 50 -12.04 -10.05 2.53
C ILE A 50 -12.01 -10.87 1.24
N LYS A 51 -12.27 -12.18 1.32
CA LYS A 51 -12.29 -13.08 0.16
C LYS A 51 -13.33 -12.67 -0.88
N THR A 52 -14.53 -12.29 -0.42
CA THR A 52 -15.60 -11.81 -1.32
C THR A 52 -15.18 -10.55 -2.07
N ALA A 53 -14.60 -9.57 -1.37
CA ALA A 53 -14.08 -8.35 -1.99
C ALA A 53 -12.94 -8.68 -2.97
N ALA A 54 -12.01 -9.53 -2.57
CA ALA A 54 -10.83 -9.92 -3.35
C ALA A 54 -11.19 -10.60 -4.67
N ILE A 55 -12.21 -11.47 -4.72
CA ILE A 55 -12.64 -12.12 -5.97
C ILE A 55 -12.97 -11.09 -7.05
N SER A 56 -13.72 -10.04 -6.69
CA SER A 56 -14.09 -8.99 -7.65
C SER A 56 -12.87 -8.16 -8.07
N VAL A 57 -11.99 -7.84 -7.12
CA VAL A 57 -10.80 -7.02 -7.38
C VAL A 57 -9.81 -7.78 -8.27
N LEU A 58 -9.46 -9.01 -7.92
CA LEU A 58 -8.50 -9.83 -8.66
C LEU A 58 -9.00 -10.18 -10.08
N LYS A 59 -10.30 -10.45 -10.24
CA LYS A 59 -10.90 -10.63 -11.58
C LYS A 59 -10.82 -9.36 -12.43
N ASN A 60 -10.88 -8.17 -11.82
CA ASN A 60 -10.70 -6.91 -12.54
C ASN A 60 -9.25 -6.71 -12.97
N HIS A 61 -8.29 -7.10 -12.14
CA HIS A 61 -6.86 -7.03 -12.46
C HIS A 61 -6.48 -7.86 -13.70
N GLU A 62 -7.10 -9.03 -13.91
CA GLU A 62 -6.85 -9.88 -15.09
C GLU A 62 -7.19 -9.19 -16.42
N LYS A 63 -8.05 -8.16 -16.40
CA LYS A 63 -8.45 -7.41 -17.60
C LYS A 63 -7.43 -6.35 -18.01
N ILE A 64 -6.50 -5.99 -17.12
CA ILE A 64 -5.53 -4.93 -17.34
C ILE A 64 -4.28 -5.52 -17.99
N LYS A 65 -3.94 -5.02 -19.17
CA LYS A 65 -2.74 -5.43 -19.93
C LYS A 65 -1.63 -4.40 -19.74
N ASN A 66 -0.40 -4.90 -19.50
CA ASN A 66 0.81 -4.13 -19.17
C ASN A 66 1.12 -2.97 -20.14
N THR A 67 0.83 -3.10 -21.43
CA THR A 67 1.46 -2.23 -22.44
C THR A 67 0.75 -0.91 -22.74
N ASN A 68 -0.50 -0.69 -22.33
CA ASN A 68 -1.28 0.50 -22.77
C ASN A 68 -2.13 1.14 -21.65
N ILE A 69 -1.77 0.93 -20.38
CA ILE A 69 -2.54 1.54 -19.29
C ILE A 69 -2.34 3.06 -19.28
N ASN A 70 -3.44 3.79 -19.24
CA ASN A 70 -3.46 5.24 -19.07
C ASN A 70 -4.10 5.63 -17.74
N MET A 71 -4.08 6.93 -17.42
CA MET A 71 -4.65 7.44 -16.19
C MET A 71 -6.15 7.17 -16.04
N LEU A 72 -6.92 7.18 -17.13
CA LEU A 72 -8.36 6.87 -17.08
C LEU A 72 -8.62 5.41 -16.71
N ASP A 73 -7.81 4.48 -17.23
CA ASP A 73 -7.90 3.07 -16.88
C ASP A 73 -7.52 2.85 -15.41
N MET A 74 -6.50 3.55 -14.91
CA MET A 74 -6.15 3.57 -13.49
C MET A 74 -7.29 4.10 -12.63
N LEU A 75 -7.91 5.22 -12.99
CA LEU A 75 -9.03 5.80 -12.22
C LEU A 75 -10.24 4.87 -12.17
N LYS A 76 -10.58 4.21 -13.28
CA LYS A 76 -11.65 3.19 -13.31
C LYS A 76 -11.32 2.00 -12.42
N HIS A 77 -10.06 1.57 -12.44
CA HIS A 77 -9.58 0.48 -11.61
C HIS A 77 -9.67 0.83 -10.11
N GLU A 78 -9.12 1.98 -9.73
CA GLU A 78 -9.14 2.48 -8.35
C GLU A 78 -10.56 2.72 -7.85
N SER A 79 -11.47 3.24 -8.69
CA SER A 79 -12.89 3.39 -8.32
C SER A 79 -13.49 2.06 -7.90
N LEU A 80 -13.31 1.00 -8.70
CA LEU A 80 -13.83 -0.32 -8.37
C LEU A 80 -13.21 -0.86 -7.08
N VAL A 81 -11.90 -0.72 -6.93
CA VAL A 81 -11.19 -1.21 -5.73
C VAL A 81 -11.66 -0.47 -4.48
N ASN A 82 -11.84 0.85 -4.59
CA ASN A 82 -12.32 1.68 -3.50
C ASN A 82 -13.76 1.32 -3.09
N ASP A 83 -14.64 1.07 -4.06
CA ASP A 83 -16.01 0.60 -3.76
C ASP A 83 -16.00 -0.74 -3.00
N ARG A 84 -15.11 -1.66 -3.38
CA ARG A 84 -14.95 -2.94 -2.67
C ARG A 84 -14.38 -2.75 -1.28
N ARG A 85 -13.43 -1.83 -1.11
CA ARG A 85 -12.83 -1.49 0.17
C ARG A 85 -13.86 -0.85 1.12
N ILE A 86 -14.63 0.13 0.66
CA ILE A 86 -15.70 0.77 1.45
C ILE A 86 -16.72 -0.27 1.91
N ASN A 87 -17.21 -1.11 0.99
CA ASN A 87 -18.17 -2.15 1.34
C ASN A 87 -17.60 -3.17 2.35
N ALA A 88 -16.33 -3.53 2.22
CA ALA A 88 -15.66 -4.42 3.17
C ALA A 88 -15.49 -3.74 4.54
N ASN A 89 -15.05 -2.48 4.58
CA ASN A 89 -14.92 -1.70 5.82
C ASN A 89 -16.26 -1.61 6.55
N GLU A 90 -17.35 -1.27 5.87
CA GLU A 90 -18.69 -1.18 6.47
C GLU A 90 -19.11 -2.51 7.11
N LYS A 91 -18.92 -3.63 6.40
CA LYS A 91 -19.25 -4.96 6.91
C LYS A 91 -18.36 -5.38 8.07
N ILE A 92 -17.06 -5.08 8.00
CA ILE A 92 -16.12 -5.38 9.09
C ILE A 92 -16.51 -4.57 10.33
N SER A 93 -16.77 -3.27 10.20
CA SER A 93 -17.17 -2.41 11.32
C SER A 93 -18.43 -2.90 12.03
N GLN A 94 -19.39 -3.50 11.32
CA GLN A 94 -20.59 -4.12 11.92
C GLN A 94 -20.29 -5.33 12.81
N LEU A 95 -19.13 -5.96 12.67
CA LEU A 95 -18.71 -7.10 13.47
C LEU A 95 -17.90 -6.69 14.71
N LEU A 96 -17.50 -5.43 14.80
CA LEU A 96 -16.61 -4.92 15.85
C LEU A 96 -17.41 -4.43 17.06
N THR A 97 -16.77 -4.47 18.23
CA THR A 97 -17.27 -3.72 19.39
C THR A 97 -17.11 -2.21 19.15
N VAL A 98 -17.82 -1.38 19.93
CA VAL A 98 -17.72 0.09 19.83
C VAL A 98 -16.26 0.56 19.98
N GLU A 99 -15.50 -0.06 20.89
CA GLU A 99 -14.09 0.28 21.10
C GLU A 99 -13.21 -0.11 19.91
N GLN A 100 -13.37 -1.35 19.40
CA GLN A 100 -12.63 -1.83 18.22
C GLN A 100 -12.95 -0.98 16.98
N GLN A 101 -14.22 -0.62 16.79
CA GLN A 101 -14.66 0.22 15.69
C GLN A 101 -14.05 1.62 15.79
N SER A 102 -14.02 2.23 16.98
CA SER A 102 -13.40 3.54 17.18
C SER A 102 -11.91 3.55 16.81
N ILE A 103 -11.18 2.49 17.19
CA ILE A 103 -9.77 2.31 16.82
C ILE A 103 -9.63 2.14 15.30
N PHE A 104 -10.44 1.27 14.71
CA PHE A 104 -10.40 0.98 13.28
C PHE A 104 -10.70 2.22 12.42
N ASP A 105 -11.75 2.99 12.77
CA ASP A 105 -12.11 4.23 12.07
C ASP A 105 -11.02 5.30 12.21
N SER A 106 -10.36 5.37 13.37
CA SER A 106 -9.20 6.26 13.58
C SER A 106 -8.02 5.88 12.69
N GLN A 107 -7.73 4.58 12.56
CA GLN A 107 -6.67 4.08 11.69
C GLN A 107 -7.00 4.31 10.20
N LEU A 108 -8.25 4.09 9.79
CA LEU A 108 -8.71 4.36 8.43
C LEU A 108 -8.53 5.84 8.04
N ARG A 109 -8.89 6.78 8.93
CA ARG A 109 -8.68 8.22 8.69
C ARG A 109 -7.22 8.58 8.47
N LYS A 110 -6.34 8.12 9.38
CA LYS A 110 -4.88 8.35 9.25
C LYS A 110 -4.31 7.77 7.96
N GLN A 111 -4.89 6.67 7.48
CA GLN A 111 -4.45 6.04 6.26
C GLN A 111 -4.91 6.78 5.00
N GLU A 112 -6.14 7.31 4.98
CA GLU A 112 -6.61 8.12 3.86
C GLU A 112 -5.78 9.42 3.73
N GLU A 113 -5.50 10.10 4.84
CA GLU A 113 -4.59 11.27 4.86
C GLU A 113 -3.20 10.92 4.30
N SER A 114 -2.66 9.77 4.69
CA SER A 114 -1.37 9.30 4.20
C SER A 114 -1.39 8.96 2.70
N LYS A 115 -2.50 8.38 2.22
CA LYS A 115 -2.70 8.02 0.81
C LYS A 115 -2.83 9.26 -0.09
N GLU A 116 -3.52 10.30 0.36
CA GLU A 116 -3.61 11.58 -0.35
C GLU A 116 -2.22 12.19 -0.55
N LEU A 117 -1.40 12.24 0.52
CA LEU A 117 -0.03 12.73 0.47
C LEU A 117 0.84 11.91 -0.51
N ILE A 118 0.76 10.58 -0.46
CA ILE A 118 1.51 9.71 -1.38
C ILE A 118 1.04 9.90 -2.84
N THR A 119 -0.25 10.10 -3.05
CA THR A 119 -0.81 10.34 -4.40
C THR A 119 -0.34 11.66 -4.98
N MET A 120 -0.44 12.75 -4.21
CA MET A 120 0.10 14.07 -4.61
C MET A 120 1.58 13.98 -4.95
N TYR A 121 2.31 13.22 -4.15
CA TYR A 121 3.73 12.99 -4.36
C TYR A 121 4.02 12.23 -5.68
N LEU A 122 3.30 11.15 -5.97
CA LEU A 122 3.46 10.40 -7.23
C LEU A 122 3.16 11.28 -8.46
N LEU A 123 2.20 12.19 -8.35
CA LEU A 123 1.88 13.16 -9.40
C LEU A 123 2.98 14.21 -9.60
N SER A 124 3.76 14.53 -8.57
CA SER A 124 4.86 15.52 -8.62
C SER A 124 6.15 15.03 -9.29
N LEU A 125 6.23 13.74 -9.62
CA LEU A 125 7.43 13.11 -10.18
C LEU A 125 7.72 13.47 -11.64
N ASP A 126 6.88 14.27 -12.30
CA ASP A 126 7.03 14.67 -13.71
C ASP A 126 7.35 13.46 -14.62
N LEU A 127 6.53 12.41 -14.52
CA LEU A 127 6.76 11.16 -15.25
C LEU A 127 6.58 11.37 -16.76
N THR A 128 7.54 10.89 -17.54
CA THR A 128 7.45 10.92 -19.01
C THR A 128 6.32 10.02 -19.52
N GLU A 129 5.82 10.27 -20.74
CA GLU A 129 4.78 9.45 -21.38
C GLU A 129 5.14 7.95 -21.45
N LYS A 130 6.44 7.64 -21.54
CA LYS A 130 6.93 6.24 -21.53
C LYS A 130 6.97 5.64 -20.13
N GLN A 131 7.21 6.45 -19.09
CA GLN A 131 7.26 5.99 -17.70
C GLN A 131 5.87 5.82 -17.09
N GLN A 132 4.92 6.71 -17.44
CA GLN A 132 3.56 6.69 -16.91
C GLN A 132 2.88 5.31 -16.95
N PRO A 133 2.78 4.61 -18.11
CA PRO A 133 2.12 3.30 -18.16
C PRO A 133 2.83 2.26 -17.28
N VAL A 134 4.16 2.28 -17.23
CA VAL A 134 4.96 1.32 -16.44
C VAL A 134 4.76 1.55 -14.94
N VAL A 135 4.72 2.82 -14.52
CA VAL A 135 4.46 3.24 -13.14
C VAL A 135 3.05 2.85 -12.71
N LEU A 136 2.03 3.20 -13.52
CA LEU A 136 0.64 2.86 -13.24
C LEU A 136 0.44 1.33 -13.15
N TYR A 137 1.00 0.57 -14.09
CA TYR A 137 0.94 -0.88 -14.04
C TYR A 137 1.64 -1.45 -12.80
N SER A 138 2.77 -0.88 -12.38
CA SER A 138 3.50 -1.31 -11.18
C SER A 138 2.70 -1.09 -9.89
N LEU A 139 1.92 0.00 -9.81
CA LEU A 139 1.01 0.27 -8.70
C LEU A 139 -0.11 -0.77 -8.64
N ILE A 140 -0.75 -1.04 -9.78
CA ILE A 140 -1.81 -2.04 -9.91
C ILE A 140 -1.31 -3.45 -9.56
N GLU A 141 -0.16 -3.87 -10.09
CA GLU A 141 0.38 -5.20 -9.77
C GLU A 141 0.76 -5.31 -8.28
N SER A 142 1.17 -4.22 -7.65
CA SER A 142 1.44 -4.24 -6.20
C SER A 142 0.14 -4.33 -5.40
N GLN A 143 -0.90 -3.61 -5.80
CA GLN A 143 -2.24 -3.75 -5.21
C GLN A 143 -2.78 -5.18 -5.39
N LYS A 144 -2.68 -5.77 -6.58
CA LYS A 144 -3.02 -7.17 -6.87
C LYS A 144 -2.33 -8.14 -5.90
N GLN A 145 -1.05 -7.92 -5.67
CA GLN A 145 -0.24 -8.75 -4.78
C GLN A 145 -0.76 -8.67 -3.34
N VAL A 146 -1.08 -7.48 -2.84
CA VAL A 146 -1.70 -7.30 -1.52
C VAL A 146 -3.04 -8.02 -1.43
N TRP A 147 -3.93 -7.81 -2.40
CA TRP A 147 -5.24 -8.48 -2.42
C TRP A 147 -5.12 -10.00 -2.47
N SER A 148 -4.11 -10.52 -3.16
CA SER A 148 -3.82 -11.96 -3.21
C SER A 148 -3.31 -12.49 -1.87
N ILE A 149 -2.47 -11.72 -1.16
CA ILE A 149 -1.93 -12.11 0.15
C ILE A 149 -3.02 -12.08 1.20
N ILE A 150 -3.79 -10.99 1.27
CA ILE A 150 -4.75 -10.80 2.35
C ILE A 150 -5.94 -11.76 2.29
N SER A 151 -6.32 -12.18 1.08
CA SER A 151 -7.39 -13.16 0.86
C SER A 151 -6.94 -14.62 0.94
N ASP A 152 -5.65 -14.89 1.14
CA ASP A 152 -5.13 -16.25 1.27
C ASP A 152 -5.40 -16.84 2.67
N GLU A 153 -6.55 -17.51 2.80
CA GLU A 153 -6.98 -18.20 4.02
C GLU A 153 -6.02 -19.32 4.48
N LYS A 154 -5.10 -19.79 3.63
CA LYS A 154 -4.07 -20.77 4.04
C LYS A 154 -2.98 -20.13 4.90
N LEU A 155 -2.87 -18.81 4.88
CA LEU A 155 -1.93 -18.05 5.70
C LEU A 155 -2.60 -17.57 6.98
N SER A 156 -1.86 -17.62 8.09
CA SER A 156 -2.24 -16.90 9.31
C SER A 156 -2.20 -15.39 9.07
N TRP A 157 -2.99 -14.64 9.83
CA TRP A 157 -2.97 -13.16 9.77
C TRP A 157 -1.55 -12.59 9.94
N GLU A 158 -0.75 -13.15 10.84
CA GLU A 158 0.65 -12.72 11.03
C GLU A 158 1.52 -12.98 9.78
N ALA A 159 1.35 -14.13 9.14
CA ALA A 159 2.05 -14.43 7.89
C ALA A 159 1.60 -13.49 6.76
N ARG A 160 0.30 -13.14 6.70
CA ARG A 160 -0.23 -12.15 5.75
C ARG A 160 0.38 -10.77 5.99
N ARG A 161 0.38 -10.27 7.24
CA ARG A 161 1.03 -9.00 7.64
C ARG A 161 2.50 -8.96 7.21
N THR A 162 3.24 -10.03 7.50
CA THR A 162 4.67 -10.14 7.13
C THR A 162 4.87 -10.06 5.61
N LYS A 163 4.02 -10.73 4.82
CA LYS A 163 4.10 -10.72 3.35
C LYS A 163 3.67 -9.38 2.74
N ILE A 164 2.64 -8.72 3.29
CA ILE A 164 2.20 -7.39 2.82
C ILE A 164 3.33 -6.38 2.97
N LYS A 165 4.06 -6.38 4.09
CA LYS A 165 5.24 -5.52 4.32
C LYS A 165 6.38 -5.74 3.33
N GLN A 166 6.38 -6.84 2.57
CA GLN A 166 7.34 -7.11 1.50
C GLN A 166 6.88 -6.59 0.13
N VAL A 167 5.60 -6.19 0.00
CA VAL A 167 5.08 -5.57 -1.22
C VAL A 167 5.57 -4.12 -1.29
N ASN A 168 6.66 -3.92 -2.02
CA ASN A 168 7.29 -2.61 -2.11
C ASN A 168 7.03 -1.93 -3.47
N ALA A 169 5.87 -1.28 -3.60
CA ALA A 169 5.56 -0.50 -4.80
C ALA A 169 6.55 0.65 -5.00
N ILE A 170 6.98 1.32 -3.93
CA ILE A 170 7.90 2.47 -4.02
C ILE A 170 9.28 2.04 -4.53
N ASP A 171 9.80 0.87 -4.14
CA ASP A 171 11.06 0.34 -4.69
C ASP A 171 10.93 -0.01 -6.18
N LYS A 172 9.82 -0.63 -6.59
CA LYS A 172 9.54 -0.87 -8.02
C LYS A 172 9.52 0.44 -8.80
N LEU A 173 8.90 1.48 -8.25
CA LEU A 173 8.87 2.82 -8.84
C LEU A 173 10.26 3.46 -8.87
N TYR A 174 10.99 3.43 -7.76
CA TYR A 174 12.32 4.03 -7.61
C TYR A 174 13.28 3.59 -8.73
N ARG A 175 13.24 2.31 -9.12
CA ARG A 175 14.07 1.76 -10.20
C ARG A 175 13.72 2.30 -11.59
N LEU A 176 12.51 2.82 -11.79
CA LEU A 176 12.01 3.37 -13.05
C LEU A 176 12.24 4.88 -13.19
N LEU A 177 12.67 5.53 -12.11
CA LEU A 177 12.88 6.98 -12.05
C LEU A 177 14.30 7.36 -12.51
N THR A 178 14.42 8.54 -13.11
CA THR A 178 15.72 9.19 -13.34
C THR A 178 16.35 9.65 -12.02
N GLU A 179 17.65 9.94 -12.01
CA GLU A 179 18.32 10.43 -10.79
C GLU A 179 17.68 11.70 -10.22
N THR A 180 17.27 12.65 -11.07
CA THR A 180 16.55 13.85 -10.62
C THR A 180 15.22 13.52 -9.94
N GLN A 181 14.47 12.56 -10.50
CA GLN A 181 13.20 12.09 -9.93
C GLN A 181 13.42 11.29 -8.63
N LYS A 182 14.51 10.53 -8.52
CA LYS A 182 14.91 9.83 -7.29
C LYS A 182 15.30 10.81 -6.18
N VAL A 183 15.97 11.92 -6.51
CA VAL A 183 16.28 12.98 -5.54
C VAL A 183 14.98 13.61 -5.03
N LYS A 184 14.02 13.92 -5.92
CA LYS A 184 12.68 14.37 -5.51
C LYS A 184 12.00 13.36 -4.57
N LEU A 185 12.07 12.07 -4.90
CA LEU A 185 11.54 10.98 -4.07
C LEU A 185 12.16 10.91 -2.68
N LYS A 186 13.48 11.02 -2.60
CA LYS A 186 14.22 11.03 -1.34
C LYS A 186 13.87 12.24 -0.48
N SER A 187 13.86 13.45 -1.07
CA SER A 187 13.53 14.67 -0.32
C SER A 187 12.12 14.63 0.29
N TRP A 188 11.19 13.95 -0.36
CA TRP A 188 9.82 13.81 0.14
C TRP A 188 9.70 12.77 1.25
N SER A 189 10.39 11.63 1.13
CA SER A 189 10.46 10.65 2.22
C SER A 189 11.05 11.29 3.49
N ASP A 190 12.09 12.11 3.32
CA ASP A 190 12.71 12.86 4.42
C ASP A 190 11.72 13.88 5.02
N LEU A 191 10.94 14.58 4.20
CA LEU A 191 9.91 15.52 4.66
C LEU A 191 8.79 14.83 5.46
N LEU A 192 8.26 13.70 4.95
CA LEU A 192 7.23 12.90 5.64
C LEU A 192 7.75 12.32 6.96
N SER A 193 9.02 11.93 7.03
CA SER A 193 9.67 11.47 8.28
C SER A 193 9.82 12.57 9.34
N ARG A 194 9.80 13.84 8.93
CA ARG A 194 9.91 15.00 9.84
C ARG A 194 8.55 15.36 10.42
N PHE A 195 7.48 15.38 9.62
CA PHE A 195 6.12 15.57 10.12
C PHE A 195 5.73 14.51 11.17
N LYS A 196 6.13 13.24 10.98
CA LYS A 196 5.94 12.17 11.98
C LYS A 196 6.61 12.43 13.33
N ARG A 197 7.70 13.21 13.38
CA ARG A 197 8.44 13.50 14.62
C ARG A 197 7.85 14.66 15.41
N GLU A 198 7.00 15.47 14.80
CA GLU A 198 6.37 16.63 15.43
C GLU A 198 4.98 16.31 16.02
N GLU A 199 4.43 15.12 15.73
CA GLU A 199 3.16 14.61 16.28
C GLU A 199 3.32 13.65 17.49
N LEU A 200 4.55 13.46 18.00
CA LEU A 200 4.88 12.68 19.20
C LEU A 200 5.38 13.60 20.31
#